data_AF-A0A2P2KC21-F1
#
_entry.id   AF-A0A2P2KC21-F1
#
_cell.length_a   1.000
_cell.length_b   1.000
_cell.length_c   1.000
_cell.angle_alpha   90.00
_cell.angle_beta   90.00
_cell.angle_gamma   90.00
#
_symmetry.space_group_name_H-M   'P 1'
#
loop_
_entity.id
_entity.type
_entity.pdbx_description
1 polymer ?
#
loop_
_entity_poly.entity_id
_entity_poly.type
_entity_poly.pdbx_seq_one_letter_code
_entity_poly.pdbx_strand_id
1 'polypeptide(L)'
;MQYQNVRGGRVKLHPIINPPSEFEHPEKGDALYAMEIALSLEKLTNEKLLNLHKVARQNNDPEMQHYIESEFLEEQVESIKKIAEYVTQLRMVGKGHGVWHFDQRLLHEDDAV
;
A
#
# COMPACT_ATOMS: atom_id res chain seq x y z
N MET A 1 -11.14 -8.34 -8.75
CA MET A 1 -11.41 -9.35 -9.81
C MET A 1 -12.85 -9.33 -10.31
N GLN A 2 -13.84 -9.12 -9.44
CA GLN A 2 -15.26 -9.09 -9.81
C GLN A 2 -15.57 -8.08 -10.93
N TYR A 3 -14.99 -6.88 -10.89
CA TYR A 3 -15.17 -5.86 -11.93
C TYR A 3 -14.89 -6.37 -13.35
N GLN A 4 -13.84 -7.20 -13.51
CA GLN A 4 -13.51 -7.78 -14.82
C GLN A 4 -14.64 -8.68 -15.32
N ASN A 5 -15.30 -9.46 -14.44
CA ASN A 5 -16.43 -10.30 -14.81
C ASN A 5 -17.68 -9.45 -15.12
N VAL A 6 -17.92 -8.37 -14.36
CA VAL A 6 -19.03 -7.42 -14.60
C VAL A 6 -18.94 -6.80 -15.99
N ARG A 7 -17.73 -6.45 -16.44
CA ARG A 7 -17.47 -5.90 -17.78
C ARG A 7 -17.43 -6.96 -18.89
N GLY A 8 -17.72 -8.23 -18.59
CA GLY A 8 -17.69 -9.34 -19.55
C GLY A 8 -16.27 -9.80 -19.94
N GLY A 9 -15.25 -9.31 -19.25
CA GLY A 9 -13.87 -9.75 -19.40
C GLY A 9 -13.61 -11.12 -18.79
N ARG A 10 -12.44 -11.69 -19.07
CA ARG A 10 -11.99 -12.97 -18.49
C ARG A 10 -10.81 -12.74 -17.57
N VAL A 11 -10.93 -13.15 -16.31
CA VAL A 11 -9.81 -13.10 -15.36
C VAL A 11 -8.74 -14.11 -15.77
N LYS A 12 -7.50 -13.64 -15.87
CA LYS A 12 -6.31 -14.48 -16.10
C LYS A 12 -5.35 -14.26 -14.93
N LEU A 13 -5.09 -15.33 -14.19
CA LEU A 13 -4.17 -15.30 -13.06
C LEU A 13 -2.74 -15.54 -13.55
N HIS A 14 -1.81 -14.75 -13.04
CA HIS A 14 -0.38 -14.90 -13.27
C HIS A 14 0.30 -15.45 -12.01
N PRO A 15 1.46 -16.12 -12.13
CA PRO A 15 2.23 -16.56 -10.98
C PRO A 15 2.64 -15.38 -10.09
N ILE A 16 2.57 -15.57 -8.77
CA ILE A 16 3.07 -14.61 -7.79
C ILE A 16 4.49 -15.04 -7.39
N ILE A 17 5.43 -14.11 -7.43
CA ILE A 17 6.80 -14.36 -7.01
C ILE A 17 6.88 -14.47 -5.47
N ASN A 18 7.80 -15.29 -4.97
CA ASN A 18 7.98 -15.42 -3.53
C ASN A 18 8.44 -14.07 -2.92
N PRO A 19 7.79 -13.61 -1.84
CA PRO A 19 8.23 -12.42 -1.13
C PRO A 19 9.53 -12.71 -0.35
N PRO A 20 10.30 -11.67 -0.01
CA PRO A 20 11.40 -11.80 0.94
C PRO A 20 10.87 -12.25 2.31
N SER A 21 11.64 -13.09 3.01
CA SER A 21 11.30 -13.62 4.34
C SER A 21 11.98 -12.90 5.50
N GLU A 22 13.00 -12.10 5.21
CA GLU A 22 13.82 -11.42 6.22
C GLU A 22 13.75 -9.91 6.02
N PHE A 23 13.53 -9.19 7.13
CA PHE A 23 13.40 -7.73 7.15
C PHE A 23 14.35 -7.09 8.17
N GLU A 24 15.37 -7.82 8.61
CA GLU A 24 16.38 -7.27 9.50
C GLU A 24 17.25 -6.24 8.77
N HIS A 25 17.42 -5.06 9.37
CA HIS A 25 18.28 -4.03 8.82
C HIS A 25 19.18 -3.44 9.92
N PRO A 26 20.52 -3.61 9.85
CA PRO A 26 21.44 -3.21 10.92
C PRO A 26 21.32 -1.73 11.32
N GLU A 27 21.24 -0.83 10.33
CA GLU A 27 21.20 0.62 10.59
C GLU A 27 19.81 1.15 10.94
N LYS A 28 18.75 0.68 10.28
CA LYS A 28 17.38 1.20 10.47
C LYS A 28 16.58 0.45 11.53
N GLY A 29 16.92 -0.80 11.81
CA GLY A 29 16.05 -1.72 12.53
C GLY A 29 15.00 -2.32 11.61
N ASP A 30 14.39 -3.39 12.07
CA ASP A 30 13.35 -4.15 11.37
C ASP A 30 12.08 -3.33 11.11
N ALA A 31 11.51 -2.70 12.14
CA ALA A 31 10.23 -2.00 12.05
C ALA A 31 10.30 -0.80 11.08
N LEU A 32 11.34 0.03 11.19
CA LEU A 32 11.51 1.18 10.29
C LEU A 32 11.78 0.72 8.85
N TYR A 33 12.61 -0.32 8.67
CA TYR A 33 12.89 -0.83 7.34
C TYR A 33 11.65 -1.44 6.68
N ALA A 34 10.86 -2.22 7.41
CA ALA A 34 9.62 -2.80 6.94
C ALA A 34 8.60 -1.72 6.55
N MET A 35 8.42 -0.68 7.36
CA MET A 35 7.50 0.43 7.04
C MET A 35 7.98 1.26 5.84
N GLU A 36 9.29 1.42 5.65
CA GLU A 36 9.82 2.06 4.43
C GLU A 36 9.58 1.21 3.18
N ILE A 37 9.74 -0.12 3.26
CA ILE A 37 9.38 -1.03 2.17
C ILE A 37 7.88 -0.92 1.88
N ALA A 38 7.03 -0.97 2.90
CA ALA A 38 5.58 -0.86 2.75
C ALA A 38 5.21 0.46 2.03
N LEU A 39 5.81 1.58 2.45
CA LEU A 39 5.59 2.88 1.79
C LEU A 39 6.02 2.86 0.31
N SER A 40 7.15 2.23 0.01
CA SER A 40 7.61 2.06 -1.38
C SER A 40 6.66 1.18 -2.20
N LEU A 41 6.12 0.12 -1.61
CA LEU A 41 5.15 -0.76 -2.27
C LEU A 41 3.83 -0.03 -2.52
N GLU A 42 3.30 0.72 -1.55
CA GLU A 42 2.08 1.51 -1.74
C GLU A 42 2.23 2.56 -2.85
N LYS A 43 3.38 3.25 -2.88
CA LYS A 43 3.68 4.19 -3.98
C LYS A 43 3.78 3.50 -5.33
N LEU A 44 4.37 2.31 -5.38
CA LEU A 44 4.45 1.51 -6.61
C LEU A 44 3.05 1.06 -7.06
N THR A 45 2.21 0.58 -6.14
CA THR A 45 0.81 0.21 -6.42
C THR A 45 0.04 1.39 -6.98
N ASN A 46 0.17 2.58 -6.37
CA ASN A 46 -0.43 3.81 -6.88
C ASN A 46 0.02 4.12 -8.32
N GLU A 47 1.32 4.01 -8.60
CA GLU A 47 1.84 4.18 -9.96
C GLU A 47 1.21 3.17 -10.94
N LYS A 48 1.02 1.91 -10.53
CA LYS A 48 0.33 0.92 -11.37
C LYS A 48 -1.15 1.24 -11.57
N LEU A 49 -1.85 1.76 -10.57
CA LEU A 49 -3.22 2.21 -10.70
C LEU A 49 -3.33 3.41 -11.67
N LEU A 50 -2.44 4.38 -11.58
CA LEU A 50 -2.38 5.50 -12.51
C LEU A 50 -2.07 5.06 -13.94
N ASN A 51 -1.19 4.07 -14.11
CA ASN A 51 -0.93 3.47 -15.42
C ASN A 51 -2.18 2.76 -15.97
N LEU A 52 -2.93 2.04 -15.13
CA LEU A 52 -4.19 1.41 -15.51
C LEU A 52 -5.24 2.45 -15.93
N HIS A 53 -5.37 3.53 -15.15
CA HIS A 53 -6.24 4.66 -15.44
C HIS A 53 -5.90 5.31 -16.79
N LYS A 54 -4.61 5.49 -17.07
CA LYS A 54 -4.13 5.99 -18.36
C LYS A 54 -4.55 5.08 -19.53
N VAL A 55 -4.48 3.76 -19.38
CA VAL A 55 -4.95 2.82 -20.41
C VAL A 55 -6.47 2.96 -20.62
N ALA A 56 -7.25 3.04 -19.54
CA ALA A 56 -8.69 3.26 -19.63
C ALA A 56 -9.02 4.58 -20.35
N ARG A 57 -8.29 5.65 -20.05
CA ARG A 57 -8.40 6.94 -20.73
C ARG A 57 -8.06 6.87 -22.21
N GLN A 58 -6.96 6.21 -22.57
CA GLN A 58 -6.54 6.06 -23.97
C GLN A 58 -7.56 5.28 -24.81
N ASN A 59 -8.30 4.37 -24.19
CA ASN A 59 -9.33 3.57 -24.85
C ASN A 59 -10.74 4.19 -24.74
N ASN A 60 -10.86 5.42 -24.22
CA ASN A 60 -12.14 6.10 -24.00
C ASN A 60 -13.13 5.27 -23.17
N ASP A 61 -12.67 4.63 -22.09
CA ASP A 61 -13.50 3.89 -21.15
C ASP A 61 -13.74 4.75 -19.89
N PRO A 62 -14.81 5.57 -19.85
CA PRO A 62 -15.09 6.44 -18.71
C PRO A 62 -15.50 5.66 -17.46
N GLU A 63 -16.20 4.55 -17.63
CA GLU A 63 -16.66 3.72 -16.51
C GLU A 63 -15.50 3.04 -15.79
N MET A 64 -14.48 2.60 -16.54
CA MET A 64 -13.27 2.05 -15.93
C MET A 64 -12.42 3.11 -15.25
N GLN A 65 -12.34 4.32 -15.80
CA GLN A 65 -11.67 5.44 -15.13
C GLN A 65 -12.34 5.77 -13.79
N HIS A 66 -13.67 5.91 -13.81
CA HIS A 66 -14.43 6.21 -12.60
C HIS A 66 -14.26 5.13 -11.53
N TYR A 67 -14.36 3.85 -11.91
CA TYR A 67 -14.15 2.74 -10.99
C TYR A 67 -12.75 2.74 -10.34
N ILE A 68 -11.70 3.08 -11.11
CA ILE A 68 -10.33 3.17 -10.56
C ILE A 68 -10.22 4.36 -9.60
N GLU A 69 -10.83 5.49 -9.95
CA GLU A 69 -10.82 6.70 -9.13
C GLU A 69 -11.54 6.49 -7.79
N SER A 70 -12.76 5.97 -7.81
CA SER A 70 -13.61 5.85 -6.62
C SER A 70 -13.17 4.74 -5.68
N GLU A 71 -12.79 3.58 -6.21
CA GLU A 71 -12.53 2.40 -5.37
C GLU A 71 -11.07 2.22 -4.98
N PHE A 72 -10.13 2.91 -5.65
CA PHE A 72 -8.69 2.66 -5.42
C PHE A 72 -7.88 3.92 -5.21
N LEU A 73 -8.02 4.95 -6.06
CA LEU A 73 -7.10 6.10 -5.98
C LEU A 73 -7.27 6.92 -4.69
N GLU A 74 -8.50 7.06 -4.18
CA GLU A 74 -8.76 7.75 -2.91
C GLU A 74 -8.15 6.99 -1.73
N GLU A 75 -8.47 5.70 -1.59
CA GLU A 75 -7.92 4.83 -0.55
C GLU A 75 -6.39 4.76 -0.59
N GLN A 76 -5.81 4.77 -1.80
CA GLN A 76 -4.37 4.69 -1.99
C GLN A 76 -3.65 5.95 -1.49
N VAL A 77 -4.25 7.14 -1.64
CA VAL A 77 -3.69 8.40 -1.12
C VAL A 77 -3.72 8.40 0.41
N GLU A 78 -4.81 7.94 1.01
CA GLU A 78 -4.94 7.82 2.46
C GLU A 78 -3.95 6.79 3.04
N SER A 79 -3.82 5.64 2.39
CA SER A 79 -2.90 4.57 2.79
C SER A 79 -1.44 5.03 2.72
N ILE A 80 -1.03 5.70 1.64
CA ILE A 80 0.32 6.27 1.52
C ILE A 80 0.60 7.28 2.63
N LYS A 81 -0.38 8.14 2.95
CA LYS A 81 -0.25 9.11 4.04
C LYS A 81 -0.08 8.40 5.39
N LYS A 82 -0.93 7.43 5.70
CA LYS A 82 -0.90 6.66 6.95
C LYS A 82 0.47 6.00 7.16
N ILE A 83 1.00 5.31 6.15
CA ILE A 83 2.32 4.67 6.25
C ILE A 83 3.45 5.71 6.32
N ALA A 84 3.35 6.84 5.61
CA ALA A 84 4.34 7.90 5.72
C ALA A 84 4.40 8.51 7.14
N GLU A 85 3.25 8.63 7.80
CA GLU A 85 3.19 9.04 9.21
C GLU A 85 3.86 8.01 10.12
N TYR A 86 3.65 6.70 9.91
CA TYR A 86 4.35 5.65 10.65
C TYR A 86 5.87 5.71 10.47
N VAL A 87 6.35 5.86 9.24
CA VAL A 87 7.79 6.03 8.96
C VAL A 87 8.35 7.24 9.72
N THR A 88 7.61 8.35 9.73
CA THR A 88 8.02 9.56 10.44
C THR A 88 8.07 9.33 11.95
N GLN A 89 7.06 8.68 12.53
CA GLN A 89 7.01 8.34 13.95
C GLN A 89 8.17 7.42 14.34
N LEU A 90 8.42 6.36 13.57
CA LEU A 90 9.52 5.41 13.81
C LEU A 90 10.90 6.08 13.74
N ARG A 91 11.09 7.03 12.82
CA ARG A 91 12.31 7.86 12.75
C ARG A 91 12.49 8.77 13.96
N MET A 92 11.39 9.28 14.53
CA MET A 92 11.42 10.16 15.69
C MET A 92 11.70 9.41 17.00
N VAL A 93 11.04 8.26 17.20
CA VAL A 93 11.16 7.49 18.46
C VAL A 93 12.46 6.69 18.56
N GLY A 94 13.10 6.40 17.42
CA GLY A 94 14.33 5.62 17.37
C GLY A 94 14.15 4.17 17.78
N LYS A 95 15.26 3.41 17.85
CA LYS A 95 15.26 1.97 18.13
C LYS A 95 14.98 1.63 19.60
N GLY A 96 14.63 0.37 19.85
CA GLY A 96 14.45 -0.16 21.20
C GLY A 96 13.07 0.16 21.77
N HIS A 97 13.03 0.84 22.93
CA HIS A 97 11.77 1.14 23.63
C HIS A 97 10.79 1.98 22.80
N GLY A 98 11.30 2.89 21.95
CA GLY A 98 10.49 3.70 21.04
C GLY A 98 9.69 2.85 20.05
N VAL A 99 10.35 1.87 19.42
CA VAL A 99 9.71 0.90 18.52
C VAL A 99 8.67 0.06 19.25
N TRP A 100 8.98 -0.42 20.46
CA TRP A 100 8.03 -1.22 21.24
C TRP A 100 6.76 -0.43 21.58
N HIS A 101 6.87 0.85 21.98
CA HIS A 101 5.70 1.68 22.26
C HIS A 101 4.91 2.00 20.98
N PHE A 102 5.60 2.18 19.84
CA PHE A 102 4.94 2.31 18.54
C PHE A 102 4.16 1.04 18.18
N ASP A 103 4.76 -0.14 18.37
CA ASP A 103 4.12 -1.44 18.14
C ASP A 103 2.87 -1.63 19.01
N GLN A 104 2.95 -1.31 20.30
CA GLN A 104 1.77 -1.35 21.19
C GLN A 104 0.66 -0.42 20.74
N ARG A 105 1.01 0.79 20.28
CA ARG A 105 0.02 1.72 19.72
C ARG A 105 -0.62 1.14 18.45
N LEU A 106 0.18 0.56 17.56
CA LEU A 106 -0.30 -0.04 16.32
C LEU A 106 -1.24 -1.24 16.59
N LEU A 107 -0.90 -2.07 17.59
CA LEU A 107 -1.70 -3.23 18.00
C LEU A 107 -3.12 -2.85 18.46
N HIS A 108 -3.26 -1.68 19.10
CA HIS A 108 -4.54 -1.17 19.62
C HIS A 108 -5.21 -0.14 18.71
N GLU A 109 -4.67 0.13 17.53
CA GLU A 109 -5.23 1.13 16.62
C GLU A 109 -6.60 0.71 16.07
N ASP A 110 -6.82 -0.60 15.88
CA ASP A 110 -8.09 -1.16 15.37
C ASP A 110 -9.17 -1.32 16.47
N ASP A 111 -8.79 -1.28 17.76
CA ASP A 111 -9.72 -1.37 18.91
C ASP A 111 -10.38 -0.01 19.23
N ALA A 112 -9.92 1.07 18.60
CA ALA A 112 -10.37 2.44 18.86
C ALA A 112 -11.49 2.93 17.92
N VAL A 113 -12.06 2.03 17.10
CA VAL A 113 -13.14 2.29 16.14
C VAL A 113 -14.48 1.77 16.64
#